data_AF-A0A2N5CN98-F1
#
_entry.id   AF-A0A2N5CN98-F1
#
_cell.length_a   1.000
_cell.length_b   1.000
_cell.length_c   1.000
_cell.angle_alpha   90.00
_cell.angle_beta   90.00
_cell.angle_gamma   90.00
#
_symmetry.space_group_name_H-M   'P 1'
#
loop_
_entity.id
_entity.type
_entity.pdbx_description
1 polymer ?
#
loop_
_entity_poly.entity_id
_entity_poly.type
_entity_poly.pdbx_seq_one_letter_code
_entity_poly.pdbx_strand_id
1 'polypeptide(L)' 'MTAVTYPCYWQYKDAQGQWRWTYYASNGRAISVASESYINRADCTRSIEIMQASQWSPVFFDSKAA' A
#
# COMPACT_ATOMS: atom_id res chain seq x y z
N MET A 1 15.49 -3.73 16.98
CA MET A 1 14.58 -3.82 15.82
C MET A 1 13.18 -3.93 16.39
N THR A 2 12.37 -2.87 16.28
CA THR A 2 10.97 -2.87 16.72
C THR A 2 10.24 -3.98 15.97
N ALA A 3 9.53 -4.85 16.70
CA ALA A 3 8.66 -5.84 16.07
C ALA A 3 7.64 -5.08 15.21
N VAL A 4 7.52 -5.46 13.94
CA VAL A 4 6.52 -4.90 13.04
C VAL A 4 5.14 -5.28 13.59
N THR A 5 4.41 -4.30 14.09
CA THR A 5 3.06 -4.51 14.64
C THR A 5 2.04 -4.32 13.52
N TYR A 6 1.19 -5.32 13.32
CA TYR A 6 0.10 -5.23 12.34
C TYR A 6 -1.11 -4.48 12.91
N PRO A 7 -1.87 -3.75 12.08
CA PRO A 7 -1.68 -3.54 10.65
C PRO A 7 -0.58 -2.51 10.34
N CYS A 8 0.17 -2.71 9.26
CA CYS A 8 1.28 -1.82 8.89
C CYS A 8 1.49 -1.69 7.39
N TYR A 9 2.01 -0.55 6.97
CA TYR A 9 2.59 -0.37 5.64
C TYR A 9 4.06 -0.76 5.67
N TRP A 10 4.40 -1.84 4.97
CA TRP A 10 5.78 -2.26 4.76
C TRP A 10 6.30 -1.62 3.48
N GLN A 11 7.25 -0.70 3.61
CA GLN A 11 7.95 -0.10 2.49
C GLN A 11 9.29 -0.81 2.26
N TYR A 12 9.58 -1.19 1.03
CA TYR A 12 10.79 -1.92 0.66
C TYR A 12 11.28 -1.54 -0.73
N LYS A 13 12.55 -1.86 -1.02
CA LYS A 13 13.16 -1.69 -2.33
C LYS A 13 13.20 -3.05 -3.04
N ASP A 14 12.73 -3.12 -4.27
CA ASP A 14 12.72 -4.34 -5.07
C ASP A 14 14.09 -4.61 -5.70
N ALA A 15 14.20 -5.74 -6.40
CA ALA A 15 15.43 -6.16 -7.08
C ALA A 15 15.85 -5.22 -8.24
N GLN A 16 14.92 -4.43 -8.77
CA GLN A 16 15.18 -3.44 -9.82
C GLN A 16 15.59 -2.08 -9.23
N GLY A 17 15.69 -1.98 -7.91
CA GLY A 17 16.05 -0.75 -7.23
C GLY A 17 14.90 0.25 -7.12
N GLN A 18 13.66 -0.18 -7.33
CA GLN A 18 12.47 0.64 -7.21
C GLN A 18 11.81 0.42 -5.84
N TRP A 19 11.18 1.46 -5.31
CA TRP A 19 10.46 1.43 -4.05
C TRP A 19 9.02 0.96 -4.26
N ARG A 20 8.59 0.07 -3.37
CA ARG A 20 7.24 -0.47 -3.32
C ARG A 20 6.76 -0.52 -1.88
N TRP A 21 5.45 -0.55 -1.70
CA TRP A 21 4.84 -0.76 -0.40
C TRP A 21 3.81 -1.89 -0.45
N THR A 22 3.65 -2.57 0.68
CA THR A 22 2.62 -3.58 0.90
C THR A 22 1.95 -3.32 2.23
N TYR A 23 0.63 -3.29 2.24
CA TYR A 23 -0.15 -3.14 3.44
C TYR A 23 -0.57 -4.52 3.97
N TYR A 24 -0.15 -4.80 5.19
CA TYR A 24 -0.51 -6.00 5.92
C TYR A 24 -1.63 -5.69 6.90
N ALA A 25 -2.69 -6.48 6.86
CA ALA A 25 -3.77 -6.43 7.84
C ALA A 25 -3.34 -7.00 9.20
N SER A 26 -4.16 -6.84 10.22
CA SER A 26 -3.94 -7.37 11.59
C SER A 26 -3.69 -8.89 11.63
N ASN A 27 -4.17 -9.63 10.63
CA ASN A 27 -3.95 -11.06 10.46
C ASN A 27 -2.61 -11.41 9.78
N GLY A 28 -1.74 -10.42 9.52
CA GLY A 28 -0.44 -10.59 8.87
C GLY A 28 -0.53 -10.89 7.36
N ARG A 29 -1.71 -10.85 6.75
CA ARG A 29 -1.87 -11.06 5.30
C ARG A 29 -1.80 -9.73 4.56
N ALA A 30 -1.16 -9.76 3.39
CA ALA A 30 -1.16 -8.64 2.48
C ALA A 30 -2.57 -8.44 1.91
N ILE A 31 -3.14 -7.25 2.08
CA ILE A 31 -4.47 -6.92 1.54
C ILE A 31 -4.40 -5.85 0.45
N SER A 32 -3.31 -5.09 0.39
CA SER A 32 -3.07 -4.09 -0.64
C SER A 32 -1.59 -3.99 -0.93
N VAL A 33 -1.27 -3.76 -2.20
CA VAL A 33 0.10 -3.62 -2.70
C VAL A 33 0.16 -2.40 -3.60
N ALA A 34 1.32 -1.75 -3.66
CA ALA A 34 1.58 -0.77 -4.69
C ALA A 34 1.57 -1.46 -6.07
N SER A 35 0.67 -1.03 -6.95
CA SER A 35 0.68 -1.45 -8.37
C SER A 35 1.84 -0.82 -9.13
N GLU A 36 2.20 0.40 -8.75
CA GLU A 36 3.29 1.16 -9.34
C GLU A 36 4.57 1.04 -8.49
N SER A 37 5.70 1.11 -9.18
CA SER A 37 7.01 1.19 -8.55
C SER A 37 7.51 2.64 -8.57
N TYR A 38 8.19 3.07 -7.52
CA TYR A 38 8.68 4.43 -7.39
C TYR A 38 10.21 4.50 -7.44
N ILE A 39 10.80 5.51 -8.08
CA ILE A 39 12.26 5.68 -8.11
C ILE A 39 12.75 6.22 -6.75
N ASN A 40 12.01 7.16 -6.17
CA ASN A 40 12.36 7.74 -4.87
C ASN A 40 11.52 7.16 -3.74
N ARG A 41 12.13 7.06 -2.56
CA ARG A 41 11.44 6.65 -1.33
C ARG A 41 10.32 7.63 -0.95
N ALA A 42 10.54 8.93 -1.20
CA ALA A 42 9.58 9.98 -0.87
C ALA A 42 8.26 9.81 -1.63
N ASP A 43 8.34 9.47 -2.92
CA ASP A 43 7.17 9.20 -3.76
C ASP A 43 6.40 7.98 -3.25
N CYS A 44 7.12 6.93 -2.84
CA CYS A 44 6.53 5.75 -2.23
C CYS A 44 5.82 6.07 -0.90
N THR A 45 6.42 6.91 -0.05
CA THR A 45 5.80 7.36 1.20
C THR A 45 4.57 8.21 0.92
N ARG A 46 4.62 9.09 -0.09
CA ARG A 46 3.48 9.91 -0.50
C ARG A 46 2.29 9.05 -0.94
N SER A 47 2.54 7.96 -1.65
CA SER A 47 1.52 6.99 -2.03
C SER A 47 0.83 6.37 -0.80
N ILE A 48 1.61 6.00 0.22
CA ILE A 48 1.08 5.49 1.50
C ILE A 48 0.21 6.54 2.20
N GLU A 49 0.65 7.79 2.27
CA GLU A 49 -0.12 8.89 2.86
C GLU A 49 -1.48 9.08 2.17
N ILE A 50 -1.51 9.01 0.84
CA ILE A 50 -2.75 9.10 0.07
C ILE A 50 -3.69 7.95 0.43
N MET A 51 -3.17 6.71 0.55
CA MET A 51 -3.98 5.56 0.97
C MET A 51 -4.49 5.67 2.41
N GLN A 52 -3.73 6.30 3.31
CA GLN A 52 -4.20 6.58 4.67
C GLN A 52 -5.35 7.61 4.67
N ALA A 53 -5.32 8.56 3.74
CA ALA A 53 -6.37 9.58 3.60
C ALA A 53 -7.58 9.12 2.76
N SER A 54 -7.49 8.00 2.04
CA SER A 54 -8.54 7.55 1.11
C SER A 54 -9.76 6.91 1.78
N GLN A 55 -9.81 6.84 3.12
CA GLN A 55 -10.90 6.24 3.88
C GLN A 55 -12.29 6.77 3.49
N TRP A 56 -12.39 8.01 3.02
CA TRP A 56 -13.66 8.64 2.62
C TRP A 56 -13.86 8.71 1.10
N SER A 57 -12.99 8.09 0.31
CA SER A 57 -13.16 8.05 -1.13
C SER A 57 -14.38 7.19 -1.50
N PRO A 58 -15.24 7.65 -2.43
CA PRO A 58 -16.43 6.91 -2.84
C PRO A 58 -16.05 5.61 -3.58
N VAL A 59 -16.85 4.55 -3.37
CA VAL A 59 -16.70 3.26 -4.04
C VAL A 59 -17.76 3.15 -5.14
N PHE A 60 -17.32 2.82 -6.36
CA PHE A 60 -18.19 2.59 -7.51
C PHE A 60 -18.17 1.11 -7.90
N PHE A 61 -19.30 0.60 -8.37
CA PHE A 61 -19.45 -0.77 -8.87
C PHE A 61 -19.98 -0.73 -10.31
N ASP A 62 -19.52 -1.64 -11.16
CA ASP A 62 -20.03 -1.75 -12.52
C ASP A 62 -21.43 -2.38 -12.51
N SER A 63 -22.35 -1.84 -13.30
CA SER A 63 -23.75 -2.24 -13.31
C SER A 63 -24.03 -3.56 -14.06
N LYS A 64 -23.03 -4.14 -14.74
CA LYS A 64 -23.17 -5.36 -15.54
C LYS A 64 -22.92 -6.67 -14.78
N ALA A 65 -22.73 -6.61 -13.46
CA ALA A 65 -22.50 -7.76 -12.59
C ALA A 65 -23.80 -8.28 -11.92
N ALA A 66 -24.87 -8.43 -12.70
CA ALA A 66 -26.09 -9.14 -12.30
C ALA A 66 -26.27 -10.40 -13.16
#